data_AF-G3GSU7-F1
#
_entry.id   AF-G3GSU7-F1
#
_cell.length_a   1.000
_cell.length_b   1.000
_cell.length_c   1.000
_cell.angle_alpha   90.00
_cell.angle_beta   90.00
_cell.angle_gamma   90.00
#
_symmetry.space_group_name_H-M   'P 1'
#
loop_
_entity.id
_entity.type
_entity.pdbx_description
1 polymer ?
#
loop_
_entity_poly.entity_id
_entity_poly.type
_entity_poly.pdbx_seq_one_letter_code
_entity_poly.pdbx_strand_id
1 'polypeptide(L)'
;MSMFEKPQIIVHIQKGLNDTVFDCKWVPCSAKFVWDPRQKDDPVANMEPAQGENKRDCWTVAFGNAYNREERVVCAGYDNGDIKLFDLRNMLLRWETNIKNVVCSLEFDRKDISMNKLVSTSLEGKFHVFDMECSILPKALLPLRKRPINPPYGKFDTCLGTESSF
;
A
#
# COMPACT_ATOMS: atom_id res chain seq x y z
N MET A 1 -26.14 -4.28 -42.29
CA MET A 1 -25.07 -3.77 -41.43
C MET A 1 -25.40 -4.20 -40.01
N SER A 2 -24.58 -5.07 -39.41
CA SER A 2 -24.79 -5.54 -38.04
C SER A 2 -24.67 -4.36 -37.08
N MET A 3 -25.75 -4.12 -36.34
CA MET A 3 -25.82 -3.16 -35.24
C MET A 3 -24.64 -3.42 -34.30
N PHE A 4 -23.72 -2.47 -34.17
CA PHE A 4 -22.61 -2.56 -33.23
C PHE A 4 -23.17 -2.78 -31.83
N GLU A 5 -23.06 -4.01 -31.31
CA GLU A 5 -23.36 -4.29 -29.92
C GLU A 5 -22.42 -3.46 -29.06
N LYS A 6 -22.98 -2.56 -28.24
CA LYS A 6 -22.20 -1.77 -27.30
C LYS A 6 -21.49 -2.73 -26.34
N PRO A 7 -20.20 -2.50 -26.02
CA PRO A 7 -19.50 -3.32 -25.04
C PRO A 7 -20.27 -3.32 -23.71
N GLN A 8 -20.59 -4.51 -23.22
CA GLN A 8 -21.23 -4.68 -21.91
C GLN A 8 -20.16 -4.89 -20.85
N ILE A 9 -20.15 -4.03 -19.84
CA ILE A 9 -19.33 -4.18 -18.64
C ILE A 9 -20.21 -4.87 -17.59
N ILE A 10 -19.74 -5.99 -17.05
CA ILE A 10 -20.52 -6.84 -16.12
C ILE A 10 -19.83 -6.82 -14.75
N VAL A 11 -20.61 -6.68 -13.68
CA VAL A 11 -20.13 -6.86 -12.31
C VAL A 11 -19.91 -8.34 -12.05
N HIS A 12 -18.67 -8.73 -11.79
CA HIS A 12 -18.34 -10.12 -11.50
C HIS A 12 -18.69 -10.52 -10.06
N ILE A 13 -18.33 -9.67 -9.08
CA ILE A 13 -18.57 -9.89 -7.64
C ILE A 13 -18.88 -8.53 -6.97
N GLN A 14 -19.82 -8.54 -6.02
CA GLN A 14 -20.09 -7.40 -5.14
C GLN A 14 -20.24 -7.88 -3.69
N LYS A 15 -19.49 -7.27 -2.76
CA LYS A 15 -19.57 -7.54 -1.32
C LYS A 15 -19.59 -6.22 -0.56
N GLY A 16 -20.48 -6.11 0.41
CA GLY A 16 -20.54 -4.96 1.33
C GLY A 16 -19.57 -5.11 2.49
N LEU A 17 -19.07 -3.98 3.00
CA LEU A 17 -18.05 -3.90 4.03
C LEU A 17 -18.55 -2.97 5.13
N ASN A 18 -18.07 -3.18 6.36
CA ASN A 18 -18.46 -2.35 7.51
C ASN A 18 -17.65 -1.04 7.58
N ASP A 19 -16.56 -0.96 6.83
CA ASP A 19 -15.64 0.17 6.76
C ASP A 19 -15.65 0.80 5.36
N THR A 20 -15.28 2.08 5.30
CA THR A 20 -15.13 2.81 4.03
C THR A 20 -13.82 2.43 3.35
N VAL A 21 -13.90 1.94 2.12
CA VAL A 21 -12.72 1.70 1.27
C VAL A 21 -12.37 2.98 0.54
N PHE A 22 -11.33 3.69 1.00
CA PHE A 22 -10.84 4.90 0.32
C PHE A 22 -10.07 4.58 -0.97
N ASP A 23 -9.33 3.47 -0.99
CA ASP A 23 -8.55 3.05 -2.15
C ASP A 23 -8.41 1.52 -2.23
N CYS A 24 -8.30 0.99 -3.45
CA CYS A 24 -8.01 -0.41 -3.71
C CYS A 24 -7.09 -0.56 -4.93
N LYS A 25 -6.12 -1.47 -4.87
CA LYS A 25 -5.17 -1.70 -5.97
C LYS A 25 -4.93 -3.19 -6.18
N TRP A 26 -4.91 -3.61 -7.45
CA TRP A 26 -4.43 -4.92 -7.83
C TRP A 26 -2.94 -5.06 -7.48
N VAL A 27 -2.59 -6.15 -6.82
CA VAL A 27 -1.21 -6.53 -6.55
C VAL A 27 -0.58 -6.95 -7.89
N PRO A 28 0.52 -6.30 -8.33
CA PRO A 28 1.16 -6.63 -9.60
C PRO A 28 1.47 -8.13 -9.72
N CYS A 29 1.23 -8.67 -10.92
CA CYS A 29 1.49 -10.07 -11.28
C CYS A 29 0.71 -11.09 -10.44
N SER A 30 -0.47 -10.72 -9.92
CA SER A 30 -1.37 -11.64 -9.23
C SER A 30 -2.84 -11.27 -9.43
N ALA A 31 -3.74 -12.21 -9.19
CA ALA A 31 -5.18 -11.98 -9.11
C ALA A 31 -5.61 -11.62 -7.67
N LYS A 32 -4.74 -10.94 -6.91
CA LYS A 32 -5.03 -10.43 -5.57
C LYS A 32 -5.09 -8.92 -5.62
N PHE A 33 -5.93 -8.31 -4.79
CA PHE A 33 -5.96 -6.87 -4.58
C PHE A 33 -5.75 -6.57 -3.09
N VAL A 34 -5.17 -5.41 -2.80
CA VAL A 34 -5.10 -4.85 -1.45
C VAL A 34 -6.15 -3.76 -1.34
N TRP A 35 -6.88 -3.83 -0.24
CA TRP A 35 -7.90 -2.90 0.21
C TRP A 35 -7.77 -2.83 1.74
N ASP A 36 -7.94 -1.65 2.35
CA ASP A 36 -7.82 -1.43 3.80
C ASP A 36 -9.21 -1.22 4.43
N PRO A 37 -9.68 -2.15 5.29
CA PRO A 37 -11.08 -2.07 5.73
C PRO A 37 -11.36 -2.94 6.99
N ARG A 38 -10.47 -2.93 7.99
CA ARG A 38 -10.62 -3.60 9.32
C ARG A 38 -11.58 -4.82 9.38
N GLN A 39 -11.44 -5.81 8.49
CA GLN A 39 -12.24 -7.04 8.47
C GLN A 39 -11.44 -8.27 8.93
N LYS A 40 -12.14 -9.14 9.66
CA LYS A 40 -11.60 -10.08 10.66
C LYS A 40 -11.06 -11.42 10.15
N ASP A 41 -11.36 -11.86 8.93
CA ASP A 41 -11.16 -13.27 8.57
C ASP A 41 -9.89 -13.59 7.74
N ASP A 42 -9.31 -12.68 6.94
CA ASP A 42 -7.95 -12.83 6.36
C ASP A 42 -7.51 -11.67 5.43
N PRO A 43 -7.02 -10.52 5.96
CA PRO A 43 -6.31 -9.55 5.13
C PRO A 43 -4.91 -10.09 4.74
N VAL A 44 -4.51 -9.93 3.48
CA VAL A 44 -3.15 -10.33 3.01
C VAL A 44 -2.04 -9.61 3.81
N ALA A 45 -2.32 -8.39 4.26
CA ALA A 45 -1.49 -7.68 5.23
C ALA A 45 -2.35 -6.65 5.99
N ASN A 46 -2.14 -6.52 7.31
CA ASN A 46 -2.78 -5.49 8.14
C ASN A 46 -1.73 -4.58 8.79
N MET A 47 -1.67 -3.32 8.34
CA MET A 47 -0.66 -2.35 8.80
C MET A 47 -1.30 -1.34 9.75
N GLU A 48 -1.60 -1.75 10.99
CA GLU A 48 -2.09 -0.85 12.03
C GLU A 48 -0.96 -0.24 12.87
N PRO A 49 -1.11 1.00 13.36
CA PRO A 49 -0.16 1.56 14.31
C PRO A 49 -0.15 0.76 15.62
N ALA A 50 0.90 0.95 16.44
CA ALA A 50 1.04 0.21 17.69
C ALA A 50 -0.13 0.45 18.64
N GLN A 51 -0.40 -0.50 19.53
CA GLN A 51 -1.45 -0.33 20.53
C GLN A 51 -1.22 0.94 21.37
N GLY A 52 -2.20 1.85 21.34
CA GLY A 52 -2.13 3.14 22.04
C GLY A 52 -1.61 4.30 21.20
N GLU A 53 -1.16 4.07 19.97
CA GLU A 53 -0.87 5.14 19.01
C GLU A 53 -2.15 5.62 18.30
N ASN A 54 -2.13 6.87 17.85
CA ASN A 54 -3.27 7.45 17.14
C ASN A 54 -3.47 6.76 15.80
N LYS A 55 -4.67 6.20 15.60
CA LYS A 55 -5.10 5.70 14.30
C LYS A 55 -5.33 6.88 13.35
N ARG A 56 -4.82 6.74 12.14
CA ARG A 56 -4.98 7.69 11.05
C ARG A 56 -5.64 7.00 9.88
N ASP A 57 -6.44 7.75 9.14
CA ASP A 57 -7.13 7.20 7.98
C ASP A 57 -6.15 7.13 6.81
N CYS A 58 -5.94 5.93 6.29
CA CYS A 58 -5.21 5.74 5.05
C CYS A 58 -6.15 6.08 3.88
N TRP A 59 -5.72 7.00 3.03
CA TRP A 59 -6.54 7.53 1.93
C TRP A 59 -6.13 6.99 0.57
N THR A 60 -4.86 6.61 0.41
CA THR A 60 -4.34 6.12 -0.87
C THR A 60 -3.21 5.13 -0.67
N VAL A 61 -3.13 4.15 -1.57
CA VAL A 61 -2.05 3.16 -1.61
C VAL A 61 -1.50 2.98 -3.02
N ALA A 62 -0.20 2.67 -3.11
CA ALA A 62 0.48 2.40 -4.37
C ALA A 62 1.44 1.22 -4.24
N PHE A 63 1.45 0.35 -5.25
CA PHE A 63 2.44 -0.73 -5.37
C PHE A 63 3.64 -0.26 -6.18
N GLY A 64 4.83 -0.68 -5.74
CA GLY A 64 6.07 -0.49 -6.47
C GLY A 64 7.07 -1.60 -6.20
N ASN A 65 8.29 -1.43 -6.71
CA ASN A 65 9.41 -2.35 -6.52
C ASN A 65 9.13 -3.81 -6.97
N ALA A 66 8.16 -4.04 -7.85
CA ALA A 66 7.72 -5.38 -8.26
C ALA A 66 8.53 -5.92 -9.45
N TYR A 67 9.85 -5.75 -9.41
CA TYR A 67 10.76 -6.13 -10.51
C TYR A 67 11.07 -7.62 -10.60
N ASN A 68 10.69 -8.38 -9.57
CA ASN A 68 10.75 -9.83 -9.59
C ASN A 68 9.56 -10.41 -8.78
N ARG A 69 9.56 -11.72 -8.55
CA ARG A 69 8.44 -12.40 -7.85
C ARG A 69 8.44 -12.20 -6.34
N GLU A 70 9.58 -11.83 -5.76
CA GLU A 70 9.80 -11.73 -4.32
C GLU A 70 9.62 -10.29 -3.81
N GLU A 71 10.19 -9.34 -4.54
CA GLU A 71 10.29 -7.95 -4.14
C GLU A 71 8.98 -7.22 -4.43
N ARG A 72 8.44 -6.56 -3.41
CA ARG A 72 7.28 -5.68 -3.52
C ARG A 72 7.24 -4.72 -2.34
N VAL A 73 6.86 -3.50 -2.62
CA VAL A 73 6.55 -2.51 -1.60
C VAL A 73 5.13 -1.99 -1.76
N VAL A 74 4.55 -1.55 -0.66
CA VAL A 74 3.32 -0.76 -0.63
C VAL A 74 3.65 0.60 -0.03
N CYS A 75 3.32 1.65 -0.74
CA CYS A 75 3.33 3.00 -0.19
C CYS A 75 1.91 3.40 0.20
N ALA A 76 1.73 3.93 1.40
CA ALA A 76 0.46 4.37 1.95
C ALA A 76 0.52 5.86 2.30
N GLY A 77 -0.52 6.58 1.91
CA GLY A 77 -0.72 8.01 2.18
C GLY A 77 -1.88 8.22 3.13
N TYR A 78 -1.73 9.16 4.08
CA TYR A 78 -2.66 9.37 5.18
C TYR A 78 -3.26 10.78 5.19
N ASP A 79 -4.36 10.93 5.92
CA ASP A 79 -5.08 12.19 6.17
C ASP A 79 -4.20 13.28 6.82
N ASN A 80 -3.26 12.92 7.68
CA ASN A 80 -2.34 13.85 8.33
C ASN A 80 -1.12 14.22 7.47
N GLY A 81 -1.03 13.68 6.24
CA GLY A 81 0.07 13.89 5.33
C GLY A 81 1.27 12.97 5.51
N ASP A 82 1.18 11.96 6.37
CA ASP A 82 2.19 10.92 6.40
C ASP A 82 2.18 10.15 5.07
N ILE A 83 3.38 9.82 4.60
CA ILE A 83 3.61 8.85 3.54
C ILE A 83 4.54 7.80 4.13
N LYS A 84 4.10 6.54 4.13
CA LYS A 84 4.85 5.40 4.67
C LYS A 84 5.05 4.36 3.59
N LEU A 85 6.27 3.87 3.46
CA LEU A 85 6.65 2.83 2.50
C LEU A 85 6.98 1.55 3.25
N PHE A 86 6.22 0.50 2.97
CA PHE A 86 6.34 -0.80 3.62
C PHE A 86 6.92 -1.82 2.65
N ASP A 87 7.92 -2.56 3.12
CA ASP A 87 8.44 -3.76 2.48
C ASP A 87 7.55 -4.96 2.82
N LEU A 88 6.93 -5.56 1.79
CA LEU A 88 6.02 -6.70 1.99
C LEU A 88 6.74 -8.04 2.12
N ARG A 89 8.02 -8.14 1.77
CA ARG A 89 8.81 -9.35 1.96
C ARG A 89 9.24 -9.45 3.41
N ASN A 90 9.77 -8.36 3.94
CA ASN A 90 10.33 -8.30 5.28
C ASN A 90 9.32 -7.85 6.34
N MET A 91 8.16 -7.33 5.91
CA MET A 91 7.12 -6.77 6.78
C MET A 91 7.66 -5.61 7.63
N LEU A 92 8.42 -4.71 7.00
CA LEU A 92 9.08 -3.59 7.67
C LEU A 92 8.73 -2.25 7.03
N LEU A 93 8.63 -1.21 7.86
CA LEU A 93 8.63 0.17 7.38
C LEU A 93 10.03 0.50 6.82
N ARG A 94 10.11 0.75 5.52
CA ARG A 94 11.36 1.07 4.80
C ARG A 94 11.65 2.56 4.77
N TRP A 95 10.62 3.39 4.64
CA TRP A 95 10.76 4.84 4.57
C TRP A 95 9.48 5.53 5.04
N GLU A 96 9.63 6.71 5.63
CA GLU A 96 8.50 7.59 5.93
C GLU A 96 8.86 9.06 5.73
N THR A 97 7.86 9.87 5.39
CA THR A 97 7.93 11.33 5.39
C THR A 97 6.56 11.90 5.74
N ASN A 98 6.49 13.21 5.94
CA ASN A 98 5.22 13.91 6.14
C ASN A 98 5.19 15.19 5.29
N ILE A 99 4.22 15.28 4.37
CA ILE A 99 4.06 16.43 3.47
C ILE A 99 3.15 17.53 4.05
N LYS A 100 2.86 17.46 5.36
CA LYS A 100 2.09 18.43 6.15
C LYS A 100 0.65 18.64 5.69
N ASN A 101 0.13 17.75 4.84
CA ASN A 101 -1.21 17.84 4.29
C ASN A 101 -1.69 16.48 3.79
N VAL A 102 -3.00 16.26 3.81
CA VAL A 102 -3.67 15.04 3.36
C VAL A 102 -3.12 14.56 2.02
N VAL A 103 -2.69 13.29 1.98
CA VAL A 103 -2.24 12.64 0.75
C VAL A 103 -3.46 12.09 0.01
N CYS A 104 -3.68 12.55 -1.22
CA CYS A 104 -4.84 12.16 -2.03
C CYS A 104 -4.52 11.05 -3.03
N SER A 105 -3.29 10.96 -3.52
CA SER A 105 -2.86 9.93 -4.45
C SER A 105 -1.37 9.67 -4.33
N LEU A 106 -0.98 8.42 -4.55
CA LEU A 106 0.39 7.96 -4.67
C LEU A 106 0.53 7.15 -5.96
N GLU A 107 1.64 7.34 -6.67
CA GLU A 107 1.92 6.54 -7.86
C GLU A 107 3.44 6.38 -8.08
N PHE A 108 3.88 5.15 -8.29
CA PHE A 108 5.23 4.86 -8.74
C PHE A 108 5.32 5.08 -10.25
N ASP A 109 6.43 5.64 -10.74
CA ASP A 109 6.63 5.85 -12.18
C ASP A 109 6.40 4.56 -12.99
N ARG A 110 6.97 3.45 -12.51
CA ARG A 110 6.76 2.09 -13.02
C ARG A 110 6.78 1.13 -11.85
N LYS A 111 5.70 0.37 -11.67
CA LYS A 111 5.54 -0.53 -10.52
C LYS A 111 6.38 -1.81 -10.62
N ASP A 112 6.76 -2.20 -11.83
CA ASP A 112 7.42 -3.46 -12.22
C ASP A 112 8.94 -3.34 -12.41
N ILE A 113 9.53 -2.24 -11.95
CA ILE A 113 10.97 -2.03 -11.90
C ILE A 113 11.42 -1.80 -10.46
N SER A 114 12.75 -1.80 -10.23
CA SER A 114 13.31 -1.29 -8.98
C SER A 114 12.87 0.17 -8.81
N MET A 115 12.51 0.54 -7.58
CA MET A 115 11.95 1.87 -7.30
C MET A 115 12.82 2.99 -7.85
N ASN A 116 12.20 3.89 -8.62
CA ASN A 116 12.87 5.04 -9.21
C ASN A 116 12.24 6.34 -8.73
N LYS A 117 10.97 6.58 -9.05
CA LYS A 117 10.25 7.78 -8.60
C LYS A 117 8.90 7.43 -8.00
N LEU A 118 8.53 8.19 -6.97
CA LEU A 118 7.20 8.16 -6.37
C LEU A 118 6.63 9.57 -6.45
N VAL A 119 5.45 9.72 -7.04
CA VAL A 119 4.69 10.98 -6.95
C VAL A 119 3.63 10.86 -5.85
N SER A 120 3.44 11.96 -5.11
CA SER A 120 2.32 12.15 -4.19
C SER A 120 1.58 13.43 -4.55
N THR A 121 0.27 13.43 -4.42
CA THR A 121 -0.57 14.63 -4.55
C THR A 121 -1.27 14.93 -3.23
N SER A 122 -1.51 16.20 -2.92
CA SER A 122 -2.22 16.63 -1.72
C SER A 122 -3.50 17.40 -2.00
N LEU A 123 -4.37 17.46 -0.99
CA LEU A 123 -5.69 18.11 -1.08
C LEU A 123 -5.61 19.62 -1.36
N GLU A 124 -4.50 20.28 -1.04
CA GLU A 124 -4.23 21.70 -1.38
C GLU A 124 -3.75 21.91 -2.83
N GLY A 125 -3.75 20.89 -3.68
CA GLY A 125 -3.31 21.02 -5.07
C GLY A 125 -1.79 21.10 -5.24
N LYS A 126 -1.02 20.57 -4.28
CA LYS A 126 0.44 20.40 -4.41
C LYS A 126 0.75 18.97 -4.80
N PHE A 127 1.85 18.78 -5.51
CA PHE A 127 2.43 17.45 -5.75
C PHE A 127 3.89 17.43 -5.34
N HIS A 128 4.37 16.27 -4.91
CA HIS A 128 5.76 16.02 -4.56
C HIS A 128 6.24 14.81 -5.33
N VAL A 129 7.38 14.93 -6.00
CA VAL A 129 8.06 13.81 -6.65
C VAL A 129 9.28 13.47 -5.80
N PHE A 130 9.32 12.24 -5.32
CA PHE A 130 10.41 11.69 -4.54
C PHE A 130 11.31 10.85 -5.44
N ASP A 131 12.61 11.08 -5.32
CA ASP A 131 13.63 10.16 -5.81
C ASP A 131 13.73 8.98 -4.83
N MET A 132 13.47 7.78 -5.35
CA MET A 132 13.43 6.55 -4.57
C MET A 132 14.71 5.72 -4.72
N GLU A 133 15.62 6.09 -5.63
CA GLU A 133 16.92 5.43 -5.81
C GLU A 133 17.84 5.70 -4.61
N CYS A 134 17.74 6.90 -4.01
CA CYS A 134 18.48 7.25 -2.78
C CYS A 134 18.02 6.51 -1.52
N SER A 135 16.91 5.76 -1.58
CA SER A 135 16.41 4.93 -0.47
C SER A 135 17.27 3.66 -0.21
N ILE A 136 18.39 3.52 -0.93
CA ILE A 136 19.35 2.41 -0.83
C ILE A 136 20.61 2.83 -0.06
N LEU A 137 20.78 4.11 0.30
CA LEU A 137 21.79 4.46 1.30
C LEU A 137 21.27 4.06 2.68
N PRO A 138 21.87 3.09 3.38
CA PRO A 138 21.67 2.96 4.82
C PRO A 138 22.26 4.23 5.43
N LYS A 139 21.46 5.30 5.54
CA LYS A 139 21.77 6.38 6.46
C LYS A 139 22.00 5.68 7.79
N ALA A 140 23.22 5.86 8.27
CA ALA A 140 23.79 5.29 9.46
C ALA A 140 22.74 4.78 10.44
N LEU A 141 22.99 3.57 10.92
CA LEU A 141 22.64 3.07 12.24
C LEU A 141 22.94 4.14 13.31
N LEU A 142 22.19 5.23 13.35
CA LEU A 142 21.82 5.84 14.61
C LEU A 142 21.14 4.68 15.34
N PRO A 143 21.55 4.37 16.58
CA PRO A 143 20.81 3.44 17.38
C PRO A 143 19.47 4.11 17.65
N LEU A 144 18.51 3.94 16.72
CA LEU A 144 17.14 3.72 17.08
C LEU A 144 17.26 2.65 18.13
N ARG A 145 17.06 3.07 19.38
CA ARG A 145 16.99 2.23 20.56
C ARG A 145 16.41 0.93 20.07
N LYS A 146 17.21 -0.16 20.06
CA LYS A 146 16.70 -1.50 19.85
C LYS A 146 15.75 -1.73 21.03
N ARG A 147 14.56 -1.17 20.95
CA ARG A 147 13.42 -1.77 21.58
C ARG A 147 13.27 -3.04 20.75
N PRO A 148 13.44 -4.24 21.34
CA PRO A 148 12.82 -5.39 20.71
C PRO A 148 11.42 -4.93 20.41
N ILE A 149 11.09 -4.93 19.14
CA ILE A 149 9.77 -4.56 18.73
C ILE A 149 8.92 -5.73 19.22
N ASN A 150 8.40 -5.66 20.44
CA ASN A 150 7.20 -6.41 20.80
C ASN A 150 6.23 -6.10 19.66
N PRO A 151 5.70 -7.12 18.97
CA PRO A 151 5.13 -6.99 17.63
C PRO A 151 4.05 -5.90 17.65
N PRO A 152 4.29 -4.69 17.13
CA PRO A 152 3.36 -3.58 17.21
C PRO A 152 2.48 -3.51 15.97
N TYR A 153 2.87 -4.22 14.91
CA TYR A 153 2.05 -4.50 13.76
C TYR A 153 1.55 -5.93 13.97
N GLY A 154 0.28 -6.03 14.32
CA GLY A 154 -0.36 -7.29 14.68
C GLY A 154 -0.16 -8.36 13.61
N LYS A 155 0.00 -9.60 14.08
CA LYS A 155 -0.11 -10.88 13.36
C LYS A 155 -0.48 -10.74 11.87
N PHE A 156 0.49 -10.97 11.00
CA PHE A 156 0.28 -11.08 9.56
C PHE A 156 0.14 -12.56 9.20
N ASP A 157 -1.09 -13.06 9.08
CA ASP A 157 -1.33 -14.40 8.53
C ASP A 157 -1.31 -14.29 7.00
N THR A 158 -0.30 -14.89 6.36
CA THR A 158 -0.32 -15.14 4.92
C THR A 158 -1.25 -16.31 4.67
N CYS A 159 -2.52 -16.05 4.40
CA CYS A 159 -3.36 -17.11 3.86
C CYS A 159 -3.03 -17.32 2.38
N LEU A 160 -2.20 -18.33 2.17
CA LEU A 160 -2.24 -19.17 0.99
C LEU A 160 -3.63 -19.82 0.96
N GLY A 161 -4.61 -19.07 0.46
CA GLY A 161 -5.83 -19.66 -0.06
C GLY A 161 -5.45 -20.48 -1.29
N THR A 162 -5.01 -21.71 -1.07
CA THR A 162 -5.31 -22.80 -1.98
C THR A 162 -6.83 -22.87 -2.05
N GLU A 163 -7.42 -22.30 -3.09
CA GLU A 163 -8.32 -23.03 -3.97
C GLU A 163 -8.72 -22.14 -5.15
N SER A 164 -8.27 -22.60 -6.30
CA SER A 164 -8.87 -22.35 -7.61
C SER A 164 -10.38 -22.37 -7.55
N SER A 165 -11.02 -21.23 -7.82
CA SER A 165 -12.32 -21.11 -8.47
C SER A 165 -12.48 -19.67 -8.94
N PHE A 166 -12.05 -19.48 -10.20
CA PHE A 166 -12.19 -18.35 -11.14
C PHE A 166 -12.52 -16.95 -10.61
#